data_AF-A0A4U2YSP8-F1
#
_entry.id   AF-A0A4U2YSP8-F1
#
_cell.length_a   1.000
_cell.length_b   1.000
_cell.length_c   1.000
_cell.angle_alpha   90.00
_cell.angle_beta   90.00
_cell.angle_gamma   90.00
#
_symmetry.space_group_name_H-M   'P 1'
#
loop_
_entity.id
_entity.type
_entity.pdbx_description
1 polymer ?
#
loop_
_entity_poly.entity_id
_entity_poly.type
_entity_poly.pdbx_seq_one_letter_code
_entity_poly.pdbx_strand_id
1 'polypeptide(L)' 'MSEKDSSAVEPDWKKRRRLAEIFGDVLPATTSDERDPDSRAATKESASEAWLKRQVPPHHGGH' A
#
# COMPACT_ATOMS: atom_id res chain seq x y z
N MET A 1 -33.20 -1.59 -0.61
CA MET A 1 -32.72 -0.73 -1.71
C MET A 1 -31.24 -0.42 -1.53
N SER A 2 -30.39 -1.19 -2.19
CA SER A 2 -29.08 -0.74 -2.70
C SER A 2 -28.66 -1.78 -3.73
N GLU A 3 -29.38 -1.74 -4.85
CA GLU A 3 -28.90 -2.28 -6.10
C GLU A 3 -27.76 -1.35 -6.52
N LYS A 4 -26.53 -1.67 -6.10
CA LYS A 4 -25.37 -1.09 -6.76
C LYS A 4 -25.12 -1.94 -7.99
N ASP A 5 -25.85 -1.53 -9.03
CA ASP A 5 -25.51 -1.68 -10.44
C ASP A 5 -24.05 -2.10 -10.61
N SER A 6 -23.89 -3.27 -11.19
CA SER A 6 -22.66 -3.78 -11.77
C SER A 6 -22.02 -2.67 -12.60
N SER A 7 -21.07 -1.93 -12.01
CA SER A 7 -20.23 -1.02 -12.77
C SER A 7 -19.58 -1.87 -13.84
N ALA A 8 -19.97 -1.65 -15.10
CA ALA A 8 -19.51 -2.41 -16.26
C ALA A 8 -18.04 -2.76 -16.09
N VAL A 9 -17.71 -4.06 -16.09
CA VAL A 9 -16.34 -4.54 -15.95
C VAL A 9 -15.49 -3.75 -16.93
N GLU A 10 -14.66 -2.83 -16.43
CA GLU A 10 -13.87 -1.99 -17.34
C GLU A 10 -13.02 -2.92 -18.21
N PRO A 11 -12.91 -2.63 -19.52
CA PRO A 11 -12.10 -3.46 -20.39
C PRO A 11 -10.64 -3.42 -19.92
N ASP A 12 -9.93 -4.54 -20.03
CA ASP A 12 -8.63 -4.71 -19.37
C ASP A 12 -7.58 -3.70 -19.80
N TRP A 13 -7.64 -3.19 -21.04
CA TRP A 13 -6.76 -2.13 -21.51
C TRP A 13 -6.93 -0.82 -20.71
N LYS A 14 -8.14 -0.50 -20.28
CA LYS A 14 -8.44 0.73 -19.53
C LYS A 14 -7.92 0.61 -18.09
N LYS A 15 -8.08 -0.56 -17.48
CA LYS A 15 -7.47 -0.89 -16.18
C LYS A 15 -5.95 -0.80 -16.23
N ARG A 16 -5.32 -1.41 -17.25
CA ARG A 16 -3.87 -1.36 -17.47
C ARG A 16 -3.37 0.08 -17.61
N ARG A 17 -4.06 0.92 -18.40
CA ARG A 17 -3.70 2.34 -18.56
C ARG A 17 -3.75 3.12 -17.25
N ARG A 18 -4.78 2.90 -16.42
CA ARG A 18 -4.90 3.56 -15.11
C ARG A 18 -3.79 3.14 -14.15
N LEU A 19 -3.40 1.86 -14.18
CA LEU A 19 -2.29 1.37 -13.37
C LEU A 19 -0.96 1.96 -13.86
N ALA A 20 -0.73 2.01 -15.17
CA ALA A 20 0.46 2.62 -15.75
C ALA A 20 0.60 4.12 -15.41
N GLU A 21 -0.50 4.86 -15.31
CA GLU A 21 -0.48 6.27 -14.89
C GLU A 21 0.05 6.45 -13.45
N ILE A 22 -0.16 5.47 -12.58
CA ILE A 22 0.28 5.50 -11.17
C ILE A 22 1.66 4.87 -10.99
N PHE A 23 1.88 3.73 -11.65
CA PHE A 23 3.04 2.86 -11.41
C PHE A 23 4.08 2.87 -12.53
N GLY A 24 3.77 3.50 -13.67
CA GLY A 24 4.55 3.41 -14.90
C GLY A 24 4.34 2.10 -15.65
N ASP A 25 4.85 2.04 -16.88
CA ASP A 25 4.84 0.83 -17.72
C ASP A 25 6.02 -0.11 -17.45
N VAL A 26 7.04 0.37 -16.73
CA VAL A 26 8.30 -0.32 -16.48
C VAL A 26 8.41 -0.66 -15.00
N LEU A 27 8.57 -1.95 -14.70
CA LEU A 27 8.84 -2.38 -13.33
C LEU A 27 10.25 -1.93 -12.90
N PRO A 28 10.44 -1.56 -11.63
CA PRO A 28 11.78 -1.30 -11.10
C PRO A 28 12.71 -2.50 -11.35
N ALA A 29 13.97 -2.21 -11.70
CA ALA A 29 14.99 -3.25 -11.92
C ALA A 29 15.31 -4.06 -10.65
N THR A 30 14.99 -3.51 -9.47
CA THR A 30 15.23 -4.11 -8.16
C THR A 30 13.91 -4.40 -7.46
N THR A 31 13.83 -5.53 -6.76
CA THR A 31 12.67 -5.87 -5.94
C THR A 31 12.62 -5.04 -4.66
N SER A 32 11.54 -5.16 -3.87
CA SER A 32 11.45 -4.40 -2.62
C SER A 32 12.50 -4.80 -1.60
N ASP A 33 12.85 -6.08 -1.55
CA ASP A 33 13.81 -6.64 -0.59
C ASP A 33 15.26 -6.23 -0.90
N GLU A 34 15.54 -5.86 -2.15
CA GLU A 34 16.86 -5.38 -2.60
C GLU A 34 17.07 -3.87 -2.41
N ARG A 35 16.00 -3.12 -2.13
CA ARG A 35 16.09 -1.67 -1.94
C ARG A 35 16.43 -1.36 -0.50
N ASP A 36 17.31 -0.38 -0.32
CA ASP A 36 17.67 0.11 1.00
C ASP A 36 16.42 0.66 1.74
N PRO A 37 16.08 0.13 2.92
CA PRO A 37 14.88 0.51 3.66
C PRO A 37 14.97 1.94 4.24
N ASP A 38 16.18 2.49 4.39
CA ASP A 38 16.46 3.81 4.96
C ASP A 38 16.02 4.94 4.02
N SER A 39 15.99 4.66 2.71
CA SER A 39 15.42 5.58 1.70
C SER A 39 13.94 5.93 1.93
N ARG A 40 13.20 5.14 2.73
CA ARG A 40 11.79 5.39 3.10
C ARG A 40 11.62 6.03 4.48
N ALA A 41 12.69 6.11 5.28
CA ALA A 41 12.63 6.44 6.71
C ALA A 41 12.87 7.93 7.03
N ALA A 42 13.20 8.76 6.04
CA ALA A 42 13.57 10.18 6.24
C ALA A 42 12.45 11.08 6.81
N THR A 43 11.24 10.57 7.08
CA THR A 43 10.17 11.34 7.74
C THR A 43 9.66 10.60 8.97
N LYS A 44 10.00 11.17 10.15
CA LYS A 44 9.23 11.18 11.42
C LYS A 44 8.26 10.01 11.62
N GLU A 45 8.61 9.05 12.50
CA GLU A 45 7.86 7.81 12.83
C GLU A 45 7.11 7.19 11.63
N SER A 46 7.64 6.10 11.07
CA SER A 46 7.00 5.47 9.92
C SER A 46 5.52 5.16 10.21
N ALA A 47 4.64 5.42 9.25
CA ALA A 47 3.20 5.15 9.43
C ALA A 47 2.93 3.68 9.84
N SER A 48 3.84 2.77 9.47
CA SER A 48 3.86 1.37 9.89
C SER A 48 4.12 1.18 11.38
N GLU A 49 5.11 1.89 11.97
CA GLU A 49 5.33 1.87 13.42
C GLU A 49 4.14 2.45 14.19
N ALA A 50 3.60 3.57 13.72
CA ALA A 50 2.45 4.21 14.36
C ALA A 50 1.21 3.30 14.33
N TRP A 51 1.03 2.52 13.26
CA TRP A 51 -0.03 1.51 13.18
C TRP A 51 0.23 0.33 14.13
N LEU A 52 1.46 -0.19 14.16
CA LEU A 52 1.83 -1.32 15.02
C LEU A 52 1.64 -1.00 16.51
N LYS A 53 2.05 0.20 16.95
CA LYS A 53 1.85 0.67 18.33
C LYS A 53 0.37 0.76 18.74
N ARG A 54 -0.54 1.00 17.78
CA ARG A 54 -2.00 1.03 18.02
C ARG A 54 -2.63 -0.36 18.11
N GLN A 55 -1.92 -1.40 17.68
CA GLN A 55 -2.40 -2.78 17.75
C GLN A 55 -1.96 -3.49 19.04
N VAL A 56 -1.29 -2.79 19.96
CA VAL A 56 -0.85 -3.37 21.23
C VAL A 56 -2.08 -3.64 22.11
N PRO A 57 -2.35 -4.90 22.51
CA PRO A 57 -3.48 -5.22 23.38
C PRO A 57 -3.35 -4.58 24.77
N PRO A 58 -4.47 -4.25 25.44
CA PRO A 58 -4.46 -3.49 26.71
C PRO A 58 -3.81 -4.22 27.89
N HIS A 59 -3.61 -5.54 27.78
CA HIS A 59 -2.94 -6.36 28.80
C HIS A 59 -1.44 -6.52 28.55
N HIS A 60 -0.90 -5.89 27.50
CA HIS A 60 0.53 -5.93 27.18
C HIS A 60 1.30 -4.86 27.98
N GLY A 61 1.29 -5.02 29.30
CA GLY A 61 1.94 -4.11 30.26
C GLY A 61 2.17 -4.77 31.62
N GLY A 62 2.25 -6.10 31.66
CA GLY A 62 2.50 -6.83 32.90
C GLY A 62 3.97 -6.84 33.26
N HIS A 63 4.52 -5.70 33.69
CA HIS A 63 5.61 -5.54 34.68
C HIS A 63 5.70 -4.07 35.11
#